data_AF-A0A9P0BWZ4-F1
#
_entry.id   AF-A0A9P0BWZ4-F1
#
_cell.length_a   1.000
_cell.length_b   1.000
_cell.length_c   1.000
_cell.angle_alpha   90.00
_cell.angle_beta   90.00
_cell.angle_gamma   90.00
#
_symmetry.space_group_name_H-M   'P 1'
#
loop_
_entity.id
_entity.type
_entity.pdbx_description
1 polymer ?
#
loop_
_entity_poly.entity_id
_entity_poly.type
_entity_poly.pdbx_seq_one_letter_code
_entity_poly.pdbx_strand_id
1 'polypeptide(L)'
;MPGPTWRVDMHSMGFSYRLKIGIAVIVIMVLGFFNESQGTAHYGEDSVGSFPYFEYNVPRNVTTVVGQTAFLHCRVEQLGDKAVSWIRKRDLHILTAGILTYTSDQRFQVIRPEKSENWTLQIKFPQERDAGIYECQVNTEPKMSLAFQLNVVEAKAHILGPVDLYVKTGSSLSLTCILSQGPHDLGTIFWYKGSNIIEYKEVEENELVEEPRVRLKTEWTEQLTSRLTIDKLLPGDSGNYSCVPTMAEAASVNVHVINGEHPAAMQHGNANTASPCALSVNLLISLYCTLATLYTSTVDGFR
;
A
#
# COMPACT_ATOMS: atom_id res chain seq x y z
N MET A 1 -31.59 70.95 57.25
CA MET A 1 -31.03 71.24 58.60
C MET A 1 -31.16 69.98 59.45
N PRO A 2 -30.20 69.68 60.34
CA PRO A 2 -29.20 68.63 60.06
C PRO A 2 -29.16 67.44 61.05
N GLY A 3 -28.62 66.30 60.58
CA GLY A 3 -27.82 65.29 61.31
C GLY A 3 -28.49 64.42 62.40
N PRO A 4 -27.82 63.37 62.93
CA PRO A 4 -26.45 62.93 62.67
C PRO A 4 -26.30 61.44 62.26
N THR A 5 -25.20 61.17 61.56
CA THR A 5 -24.56 59.87 61.34
C THR A 5 -24.04 59.26 62.65
N TRP A 6 -24.26 57.95 62.84
CA TRP A 6 -23.45 57.10 63.72
C TRP A 6 -22.99 55.84 62.99
N ARG A 7 -21.69 55.58 63.17
CA ARG A 7 -20.80 54.63 62.51
C ARG A 7 -20.95 53.25 63.19
N VAL A 8 -21.12 52.18 62.42
CA VAL A 8 -21.26 50.80 62.93
C VAL A 8 -19.87 50.16 63.05
N ASP A 9 -19.45 49.84 64.27
CA ASP A 9 -18.23 49.06 64.51
C ASP A 9 -18.46 47.57 64.22
N MET A 10 -18.10 47.15 63.00
CA MET A 10 -18.35 45.82 62.42
C MET A 10 -17.28 44.76 62.79
N HIS A 11 -16.45 44.97 63.82
CA HIS A 11 -15.35 44.05 64.15
C HIS A 11 -15.64 43.06 65.28
N SER A 12 -16.70 43.25 66.08
CA SER A 12 -17.04 42.36 67.19
C SER A 12 -18.10 41.29 66.86
N MET A 13 -18.93 41.51 65.83
CA MET A 13 -19.94 40.52 65.39
C MET A 13 -19.38 39.44 64.45
N GLY A 14 -18.19 39.58 63.87
CA GLY A 14 -17.65 38.60 62.91
C GLY A 14 -17.13 37.30 63.52
N PHE A 15 -16.75 37.30 64.81
CA PHE A 15 -16.11 36.15 65.45
C PHE A 15 -17.12 35.18 66.08
N SER A 16 -18.26 35.67 66.56
CA SER A 16 -19.33 34.84 67.15
C SER A 16 -20.13 34.07 66.09
N TYR A 17 -20.19 34.56 64.84
CA TYR A 17 -20.95 33.94 63.76
C TYR A 17 -20.18 32.84 63.01
N ARG A 18 -18.83 32.89 62.98
CA ARG A 18 -18.03 31.84 62.33
C ARG A 18 -17.91 30.55 63.15
N LEU A 19 -18.06 30.61 64.48
CA LEU A 19 -18.03 29.43 65.35
C LEU A 19 -19.39 28.69 65.40
N LYS A 20 -20.52 29.38 65.17
CA LYS A 20 -21.86 28.78 65.14
C LYS A 20 -22.22 28.12 63.80
N ILE A 21 -21.66 28.60 62.68
CA ILE A 21 -21.88 27.99 61.35
C ILE A 21 -21.10 26.68 61.20
N GLY A 22 -19.90 26.57 61.79
CA GLY A 22 -19.10 25.34 61.76
C GLY A 22 -19.73 24.16 62.51
N ILE A 23 -20.46 24.43 63.60
CA ILE A 23 -21.15 23.39 64.40
C ILE A 23 -22.45 22.93 63.72
N ALA A 24 -23.17 23.82 63.04
CA ALA A 24 -24.41 23.47 62.33
C ALA A 24 -24.17 22.56 61.10
N VAL A 25 -23.04 22.71 60.40
CA VAL A 25 -22.70 21.89 59.22
C VAL A 25 -22.29 20.46 59.63
N ILE A 26 -21.67 20.28 60.80
CA ILE A 26 -21.30 18.95 61.32
C ILE A 26 -22.53 18.19 61.83
N VAL A 27 -23.53 18.87 62.40
CA VAL A 27 -24.78 18.22 62.86
C VAL A 27 -25.66 17.78 61.67
N ILE A 28 -25.64 18.49 60.54
CA ILE A 28 -26.36 18.08 59.32
C ILE A 28 -25.68 16.88 58.62
N MET A 29 -24.34 16.75 58.74
CA MET A 29 -23.61 15.58 58.24
C MET A 29 -23.82 14.30 59.07
N VAL A 30 -24.24 14.41 60.34
CA VAL A 30 -24.46 13.24 61.23
C VAL A 30 -25.94 12.85 61.34
N LEU A 31 -26.88 13.76 61.06
CA LEU A 31 -28.33 13.45 61.05
C LEU A 31 -28.93 13.21 59.65
N GLY A 32 -28.15 13.36 58.58
CA GLY A 32 -28.56 13.05 57.20
C GLY A 32 -28.46 11.56 56.79
N PHE A 33 -28.01 10.68 57.69
CA PHE A 33 -27.76 9.26 57.40
C PHE A 33 -28.84 8.27 57.88
N PHE A 34 -30.08 8.73 58.10
CA PHE A 34 -31.22 7.83 58.20
C PHE A 34 -32.42 8.45 57.51
N ASN A 35 -32.52 8.24 56.20
CA ASN A 35 -33.83 8.19 55.56
C ASN A 35 -33.95 6.88 54.78
N GLU A 36 -34.82 6.04 55.32
CA GLU A 36 -35.19 4.74 54.83
C GLU A 36 -36.14 4.92 53.64
N SER A 37 -35.58 4.92 52.43
CA SER A 37 -36.39 4.64 51.24
C SER A 37 -36.37 3.13 51.01
N GLN A 38 -37.51 2.49 51.28
CA GLN A 38 -37.82 1.15 50.78
C GLN A 38 -37.79 1.16 49.25
N GLY A 39 -36.61 0.89 48.70
CA GLY A 39 -36.44 0.41 47.34
C GLY A 39 -36.11 -1.07 47.45
N THR A 40 -36.99 -1.93 46.93
CA THR A 40 -36.71 -3.35 46.78
C THR A 40 -35.33 -3.53 46.16
N ALA A 41 -34.43 -4.17 46.90
CA ALA A 41 -33.18 -4.69 46.37
C ALA A 41 -33.55 -5.73 45.30
N HIS A 42 -33.74 -5.27 44.07
CA HIS A 42 -33.33 -6.09 42.94
C HIS A 42 -31.83 -6.30 43.17
N TYR A 43 -31.47 -7.48 43.66
CA TYR A 43 -30.21 -8.09 43.25
C TYR A 43 -30.32 -8.20 41.72
N GLY A 44 -30.00 -7.09 41.04
CA GLY A 44 -29.53 -7.14 39.68
C GLY A 44 -28.29 -7.99 39.79
N GLU A 45 -28.46 -9.25 39.42
CA GLU A 45 -27.39 -10.15 39.03
C GLU A 45 -26.30 -9.30 38.40
N ASP A 46 -25.17 -9.16 39.09
CA ASP A 46 -23.96 -8.60 38.51
C ASP A 46 -23.76 -9.39 37.23
N SER A 47 -24.15 -8.80 36.10
CA SER A 47 -23.86 -9.32 34.79
C SER A 47 -22.36 -9.51 34.83
N VAL A 48 -21.89 -10.76 34.81
CA VAL A 48 -20.48 -11.10 34.72
C VAL A 48 -19.86 -10.13 33.72
N GLY A 49 -19.14 -9.13 34.24
CA GLY A 49 -18.79 -7.95 33.47
C GLY A 49 -17.95 -8.40 32.31
N SER A 50 -18.56 -8.45 31.13
CA SER A 50 -17.95 -9.14 30.01
C SER A 50 -16.84 -8.23 29.48
N PHE A 51 -15.59 -8.65 29.67
CA PHE A 51 -14.44 -7.85 29.28
C PHE A 51 -14.30 -7.83 27.75
N PRO A 52 -13.95 -6.68 27.14
CA PRO A 52 -13.77 -6.61 25.71
C PRO A 52 -12.67 -7.57 25.27
N TYR A 53 -12.85 -8.20 24.11
CA TYR A 53 -11.84 -9.07 23.54
C TYR A 53 -11.80 -8.95 22.02
N PHE A 54 -10.63 -9.22 21.45
CA PHE A 54 -10.43 -9.23 20.00
C PHE A 54 -10.89 -10.55 19.40
N GLU A 55 -11.53 -10.50 18.25
CA GLU A 55 -11.65 -11.66 17.37
C GLU A 55 -10.37 -11.81 16.55
N TYR A 56 -9.76 -13.00 16.60
CA TYR A 56 -8.51 -13.29 15.91
C TYR A 56 -8.70 -13.91 14.52
N ASN A 57 -9.93 -14.26 14.15
CA ASN A 57 -10.31 -14.80 12.84
C ASN A 57 -10.43 -13.71 11.76
N VAL A 58 -9.53 -12.73 11.79
CA VAL A 58 -9.41 -11.66 10.80
C VAL A 58 -8.00 -11.65 10.21
N PRO A 59 -7.84 -11.39 8.91
CA PRO A 59 -6.52 -11.28 8.30
C PRO A 59 -5.69 -10.17 8.96
N ARG A 60 -4.57 -10.55 9.59
CA ARG A 60 -3.62 -9.60 10.21
C ARG A 60 -2.46 -9.21 9.31
N ASN A 61 -2.27 -9.94 8.21
CA ASN A 61 -1.31 -9.62 7.17
C ASN A 61 -2.10 -9.26 5.91
N VAL A 62 -2.22 -7.96 5.64
CA VAL A 62 -3.04 -7.42 4.58
C VAL A 62 -2.12 -6.87 3.50
N THR A 63 -2.24 -7.40 2.28
CA THR A 63 -1.51 -6.90 1.13
C THR A 63 -2.47 -6.15 0.21
N THR A 64 -2.07 -4.97 -0.23
CA THR A 64 -2.82 -4.12 -1.15
C THR A 64 -1.90 -3.60 -2.25
N VAL A 65 -2.46 -3.22 -3.39
CA VAL A 65 -1.73 -2.60 -4.48
C VAL A 65 -1.68 -1.08 -4.26
N VAL A 66 -0.59 -0.42 -4.66
CA VAL A 66 -0.50 1.05 -4.67
C VAL A 66 -1.74 1.66 -5.33
N GLY A 67 -2.35 2.64 -4.67
CA GLY A 67 -3.55 3.31 -5.17
C GLY A 67 -4.88 2.60 -4.85
N GLN A 68 -4.88 1.27 -4.67
CA GLN A 68 -6.09 0.53 -4.30
C GLN A 68 -6.41 0.73 -2.82
N THR A 69 -7.65 1.04 -2.48
CA THR A 69 -8.02 1.29 -1.07
C THR A 69 -7.81 0.02 -0.23
N ALA A 70 -7.10 0.18 0.89
CA ALA A 70 -6.85 -0.89 1.85
C ALA A 70 -7.87 -0.84 3.01
N PHE A 71 -8.24 -2.01 3.52
CA PHE A 71 -9.13 -2.16 4.66
C PHE A 71 -8.48 -3.05 5.71
N LEU A 72 -8.30 -2.53 6.93
CA LEU A 72 -7.84 -3.30 8.09
C LEU A 72 -9.02 -3.51 9.03
N HIS A 73 -9.50 -4.74 9.14
CA HIS A 73 -10.67 -5.08 9.93
C HIS A 73 -10.26 -5.45 11.36
N CYS A 74 -10.66 -4.64 12.33
CA CYS A 74 -10.52 -4.96 13.75
C CYS A 74 -11.89 -5.21 14.36
N ARG A 75 -12.17 -6.43 14.80
CA ARG A 75 -13.42 -6.78 15.48
C ARG A 75 -13.20 -6.88 16.98
N VAL A 76 -13.98 -6.11 17.74
CA VAL A 76 -13.92 -6.05 19.20
C VAL A 76 -15.30 -6.35 19.76
N GLU A 77 -15.43 -7.51 20.37
CA GLU A 77 -16.64 -7.93 21.06
C GLU A 77 -16.68 -7.33 22.47
N GLN A 78 -17.89 -7.19 23.04
CA GLN A 78 -18.07 -6.78 24.44
C GLN A 78 -17.41 -5.43 24.78
N LEU A 79 -17.39 -4.49 23.83
CA LEU A 79 -16.71 -3.20 23.98
C LEU A 79 -17.20 -2.36 25.17
N GLY A 80 -18.50 -2.44 25.49
CA GLY A 80 -19.09 -1.67 26.58
C GLY A 80 -18.94 -0.16 26.39
N ASP A 81 -18.43 0.52 27.42
CA ASP A 81 -18.12 1.96 27.46
C ASP A 81 -16.71 2.31 26.93
N LYS A 82 -15.95 1.30 26.47
CA LYS A 82 -14.60 1.48 25.97
C LYS A 82 -14.59 1.99 24.53
N ALA A 83 -13.46 2.51 24.11
CA ALA A 83 -13.24 3.09 22.79
C ALA A 83 -12.11 2.37 22.06
N VAL A 84 -12.31 2.18 20.76
CA VAL A 84 -11.30 1.64 19.84
C VAL A 84 -10.55 2.78 19.15
N SER A 85 -9.23 2.67 19.05
CA SER A 85 -8.37 3.65 18.37
C SER A 85 -7.44 2.96 17.39
N TRP A 86 -7.15 3.61 16.27
CA TRP A 86 -6.14 3.14 15.32
C TRP A 86 -4.88 3.99 15.42
N ILE A 87 -3.74 3.33 15.57
CA ILE A 87 -2.44 3.98 15.73
C ILE A 87 -1.44 3.39 14.73
N ARG A 88 -0.67 4.25 14.09
CA ARG A 88 0.47 3.83 13.26
C ARG A 88 1.68 3.58 14.16
N LYS A 89 2.21 2.36 14.15
CA LYS A 89 3.21 1.94 15.14
C LYS A 89 4.57 2.60 14.97
N ARG A 90 4.99 2.87 13.72
CA ARG A 90 6.35 3.39 13.42
C ARG A 90 6.67 4.73 14.07
N ASP A 91 5.67 5.57 14.29
CA ASP A 91 5.80 6.94 14.80
C ASP A 91 4.76 7.27 15.89
N LEU A 92 4.01 6.26 16.34
CA LEU A 92 2.95 6.37 17.34
C LEU A 92 1.88 7.41 16.97
N HIS A 93 1.69 7.67 15.68
CA HIS A 93 0.73 8.67 15.23
C HIS A 93 -0.69 8.13 15.36
N ILE A 94 -1.54 8.86 16.08
CA ILE A 94 -2.95 8.52 16.25
C ILE A 94 -3.68 8.82 14.95
N LEU A 95 -4.29 7.79 14.35
CA LEU A 95 -5.05 7.91 13.12
C LEU A 95 -6.50 8.23 13.43
N THR A 96 -7.12 7.44 14.31
CA THR A 96 -8.51 7.60 14.72
C THR A 96 -8.69 7.30 16.21
N ALA A 97 -9.69 7.92 16.82
CA ALA A 97 -10.17 7.62 18.16
C ALA A 97 -11.70 7.48 18.12
N GLY A 98 -12.19 6.26 18.29
CA GLY A 98 -13.57 5.92 17.95
C GLY A 98 -13.86 6.19 16.48
N ILE A 99 -14.98 6.87 16.21
CA ILE A 99 -15.40 7.27 14.87
C ILE A 99 -14.70 8.54 14.35
N LEU A 100 -13.94 9.23 15.21
CA LEU A 100 -13.30 10.50 14.87
C LEU A 100 -11.91 10.25 14.27
N THR A 101 -11.64 10.83 13.11
CA THR A 101 -10.30 10.86 12.53
C THR A 101 -9.48 11.96 13.19
N TYR A 102 -8.32 11.61 13.73
CA TYR A 102 -7.41 12.53 14.44
C TYR A 102 -6.28 13.04 13.54
N THR A 103 -5.82 12.19 12.61
CA THR A 103 -4.83 12.61 11.61
C THR A 103 -5.42 13.62 10.63
N SER A 104 -4.59 14.56 10.16
CA SER A 104 -4.97 15.49 9.09
C SER A 104 -4.96 14.85 7.70
N ASP A 105 -4.36 13.68 7.55
CA ASP A 105 -4.35 12.92 6.30
C ASP A 105 -5.74 12.32 6.03
N GLN A 106 -6.47 12.93 5.09
CA GLN A 106 -7.85 12.59 4.73
C GLN A 106 -8.02 11.17 4.16
N ARG A 107 -6.91 10.50 3.79
CA ARG A 107 -6.93 9.13 3.28
C ARG A 107 -7.27 8.11 4.36
N PHE A 108 -7.01 8.43 5.63
CA PHE A 108 -7.30 7.56 6.76
C PHE A 108 -8.69 7.85 7.32
N GLN A 109 -9.56 6.85 7.32
CA GLN A 109 -10.93 6.97 7.84
C GLN A 109 -11.30 5.70 8.58
N VAL A 110 -12.16 5.81 9.59
CA VAL A 110 -12.79 4.64 10.21
C VAL A 110 -14.15 4.40 9.56
N ILE A 111 -14.39 3.16 9.14
CA ILE A 111 -15.71 2.68 8.73
C ILE A 111 -16.22 1.77 9.84
N ARG A 112 -17.34 2.18 10.42
CA ARG A 112 -18.07 1.40 11.41
C ARG A 112 -19.57 1.52 11.11
N PRO A 113 -20.22 0.44 10.62
CA PRO A 113 -21.67 0.40 10.56
C PRO A 113 -22.29 0.64 11.95
N GLU A 114 -23.48 1.21 12.00
CA GLU A 114 -24.12 1.54 13.28
C GLU A 114 -24.22 0.31 14.19
N LYS A 115 -23.82 0.47 15.47
CA LYS A 115 -23.76 -0.60 16.48
C LYS A 115 -22.89 -1.83 16.12
N SER A 116 -22.05 -1.76 15.09
CA SER A 116 -21.16 -2.87 14.73
C SER A 116 -19.96 -2.98 15.68
N GLU A 117 -19.50 -4.21 15.87
CA GLU A 117 -18.25 -4.60 16.53
C GLU A 117 -17.03 -4.45 15.60
N ASN A 118 -17.27 -4.22 14.30
CA ASN A 118 -16.23 -4.03 13.30
C ASN A 118 -15.77 -2.57 13.22
N TRP A 119 -14.50 -2.36 13.57
CA TRP A 119 -13.78 -1.11 13.47
C TRP A 119 -12.78 -1.20 12.33
N THR A 120 -13.22 -0.86 11.13
CA THR A 120 -12.39 -0.99 9.93
C THR A 120 -11.63 0.30 9.68
N LEU A 121 -10.29 0.25 9.66
CA LEU A 121 -9.47 1.34 9.15
C LEU A 121 -9.43 1.26 7.63
N GLN A 122 -9.94 2.30 6.97
CA GLN A 122 -9.82 2.51 5.54
C GLN A 122 -8.62 3.41 5.25
N ILE A 123 -7.77 2.99 4.31
CA ILE A 123 -6.63 3.77 3.82
C ILE A 123 -6.79 3.94 2.32
N LYS A 124 -7.20 5.13 1.88
CA LYS A 124 -7.41 5.46 0.45
C LYS A 124 -6.08 5.74 -0.23
N PHE A 125 -5.94 5.28 -1.48
CA PHE A 125 -4.76 5.52 -2.31
C PHE A 125 -3.43 5.27 -1.57
N PRO A 126 -3.24 4.09 -0.93
CA PRO A 126 -2.03 3.77 -0.19
C PRO A 126 -0.81 3.80 -1.09
N GLN A 127 0.32 4.16 -0.50
CA GLN A 127 1.62 4.24 -1.14
C GLN A 127 2.58 3.29 -0.42
N GLU A 128 3.69 2.90 -1.06
CA GLU A 128 4.67 2.00 -0.44
C GLU A 128 5.13 2.48 0.96
N ARG A 129 5.28 3.80 1.13
CA ARG A 129 5.63 4.44 2.42
C ARG A 129 4.60 4.28 3.55
N ASP A 130 3.37 3.89 3.21
CA ASP A 130 2.31 3.60 4.17
C ASP A 130 2.37 2.14 4.66
N ALA A 131 3.19 1.28 4.05
CA ALA A 131 3.41 -0.08 4.53
C ALA A 131 4.01 -0.07 5.95
N GLY A 132 3.63 -1.07 6.74
CA GLY A 132 4.08 -1.23 8.11
C GLY A 132 2.97 -1.67 9.06
N ILE A 133 3.24 -1.52 10.35
CA ILE A 133 2.35 -2.02 11.40
C ILE A 133 1.37 -0.93 11.86
N TYR A 134 0.09 -1.30 11.88
CA TYR A 134 -1.02 -0.53 12.42
C TYR A 134 -1.60 -1.27 13.62
N GLU A 135 -1.89 -0.56 14.71
CA GLU A 135 -2.45 -1.15 15.91
C GLU A 135 -3.88 -0.68 16.12
N CYS A 136 -4.78 -1.64 16.27
CA CYS A 136 -6.10 -1.43 16.83
C CYS A 136 -5.99 -1.54 18.35
N GLN A 137 -6.26 -0.45 19.07
CA GLN A 137 -6.14 -0.39 20.52
C GLN A 137 -7.50 -0.18 21.19
N VAL A 138 -7.71 -0.82 22.34
CA VAL A 138 -8.86 -0.59 23.22
C VAL A 138 -8.35 0.05 24.50
N ASN A 139 -9.01 1.12 24.95
CA ASN A 139 -8.64 1.89 26.15
C ASN A 139 -8.99 1.20 27.49
N THR A 140 -8.78 -0.12 27.58
CA THR A 140 -8.81 -0.87 28.84
C THR A 140 -7.60 -0.57 29.70
N GLU A 141 -7.62 -1.02 30.96
CA GLU A 141 -6.47 -0.96 31.86
C GLU A 141 -6.12 -2.40 32.32
N PRO A 142 -4.96 -2.96 31.88
CA PRO A 142 -3.99 -2.40 30.93
C PRO A 142 -4.56 -2.32 29.50
N LYS A 143 -3.98 -1.45 28.66
CA LYS A 143 -4.44 -1.28 27.28
C LYS A 143 -4.35 -2.59 26.49
N MET A 144 -5.39 -2.90 25.74
CA MET A 144 -5.40 -4.02 24.81
C MET A 144 -5.04 -3.53 23.41
N SER A 145 -4.26 -4.31 22.67
CA SER A 145 -3.86 -3.96 21.31
C SER A 145 -3.77 -5.18 20.40
N LEU A 146 -4.23 -5.03 19.17
CA LEU A 146 -4.05 -6.00 18.10
C LEU A 146 -3.31 -5.35 16.92
N ALA A 147 -2.19 -5.97 16.51
CA ALA A 147 -1.34 -5.46 15.45
C ALA A 147 -1.71 -6.07 14.09
N PHE A 148 -1.71 -5.22 13.06
CA PHE A 148 -1.96 -5.52 11.66
C PHE A 148 -0.76 -5.08 10.82
N GLN A 149 -0.23 -5.97 10.00
CA GLN A 149 0.80 -5.69 9.02
C GLN A 149 0.12 -5.32 7.69
N LEU A 150 0.36 -4.10 7.21
CA LEU A 150 -0.02 -3.67 5.87
C LEU A 150 1.20 -3.76 4.96
N ASN A 151 1.09 -4.52 3.88
CA ASN A 151 2.02 -4.50 2.76
C ASN A 151 1.37 -3.75 1.61
N VAL A 152 2.12 -2.81 1.02
CA VAL A 152 1.69 -2.08 -0.17
C VAL A 152 2.68 -2.41 -1.27
N VAL A 153 2.20 -3.03 -2.34
CA VAL A 153 3.03 -3.52 -3.45
C VAL A 153 2.66 -2.83 -4.76
N GLU A 154 3.63 -2.64 -5.64
CA GLU A 154 3.37 -2.31 -7.03
C GLU A 154 3.02 -3.58 -7.82
N ALA A 155 1.83 -3.61 -8.43
CA ALA A 155 1.46 -4.66 -9.35
C ALA A 155 1.97 -4.29 -10.75
N LYS A 156 2.61 -5.23 -11.44
CA LYS A 156 3.12 -5.05 -12.81
C LYS A 156 2.70 -6.21 -13.68
N ALA A 157 2.28 -5.89 -14.90
CA ALA A 157 2.07 -6.89 -15.93
C ALA A 157 3.43 -7.41 -16.43
N HIS A 158 3.43 -8.64 -16.92
CA HIS A 158 4.58 -9.23 -17.59
C HIS A 158 4.13 -10.04 -18.80
N ILE A 159 4.67 -9.74 -19.98
CA ILE A 159 4.46 -10.54 -21.19
C ILE A 159 5.55 -11.61 -21.23
N LEU A 160 5.14 -12.89 -21.24
CA LEU A 160 6.06 -14.01 -21.31
C LEU A 160 6.79 -14.05 -22.65
N GLY A 161 8.10 -14.28 -22.59
CA GLY A 161 8.97 -14.37 -23.77
C GLY A 161 9.95 -13.19 -23.87
N PRO A 162 10.65 -13.06 -25.01
CA PRO A 162 11.58 -11.96 -25.24
C PRO A 162 10.84 -10.64 -25.51
N VAL A 163 11.52 -9.51 -25.25
CA VAL A 163 10.99 -8.15 -25.52
C VAL A 163 10.93 -7.82 -27.02
N ASP A 164 11.70 -8.52 -27.85
CA ASP A 164 11.66 -8.45 -29.31
C ASP A 164 11.40 -9.86 -29.86
N LEU A 165 10.29 -10.02 -30.57
CA LEU A 165 9.80 -11.30 -31.08
C LEU A 165 9.76 -11.28 -32.61
N TYR A 166 10.37 -12.28 -33.24
CA TYR A 166 10.40 -12.44 -34.70
C TYR A 166 9.55 -13.63 -35.11
N VAL A 167 8.52 -13.39 -35.92
CA VAL A 167 7.53 -14.40 -36.30
C VAL A 167 7.36 -14.41 -37.82
N LYS A 168 7.13 -15.58 -38.43
CA LYS A 168 7.02 -15.68 -39.88
C LYS A 168 5.63 -15.24 -40.38
N THR A 169 5.57 -14.59 -41.53
CA THR A 169 4.31 -14.30 -42.23
C THR A 169 3.49 -15.58 -42.45
N GLY A 170 2.18 -15.50 -42.27
CA GLY A 170 1.24 -16.62 -42.39
C GLY A 170 1.16 -17.56 -41.19
N SER A 171 2.09 -17.47 -40.24
CA SER A 171 2.03 -18.22 -38.97
C SER A 171 1.13 -17.51 -37.94
N SER A 172 1.09 -18.04 -36.71
CA SER A 172 0.27 -17.51 -35.61
C SER A 172 1.13 -16.90 -34.51
N LEU A 173 0.73 -15.72 -34.02
CA LEU A 173 1.31 -15.06 -32.85
C LEU A 173 0.48 -15.43 -31.60
N SER A 174 1.15 -15.75 -30.50
CA SER A 174 0.50 -15.95 -29.19
C SER A 174 1.28 -15.20 -28.12
N LEU A 175 0.72 -14.10 -27.62
CA LEU A 175 1.28 -13.32 -26.51
C LEU A 175 0.53 -13.65 -25.24
N THR A 176 1.26 -13.98 -24.17
CA THR A 176 0.68 -14.30 -22.86
C THR A 176 1.13 -13.26 -21.86
N CYS A 177 0.19 -12.50 -21.32
CA CYS A 177 0.41 -11.50 -20.28
C CYS A 177 -0.09 -12.06 -18.94
N ILE A 178 0.75 -11.96 -17.91
CA ILE A 178 0.44 -12.36 -16.54
C ILE A 178 0.52 -11.13 -15.63
N LEU A 179 -0.35 -11.03 -14.64
CA LEU A 179 -0.21 -10.05 -13.55
C LEU A 179 0.36 -10.75 -12.32
N SER A 180 1.57 -10.37 -11.92
CA SER A 180 2.16 -10.86 -10.69
C SER A 180 1.56 -10.10 -9.50
N GLN A 181 0.96 -10.86 -8.58
CA GLN A 181 0.54 -10.41 -7.24
C GLN A 181 -0.48 -9.27 -7.22
N GLY A 182 -1.70 -9.59 -6.83
CA GLY A 182 -2.71 -8.63 -6.40
C GLY A 182 -3.93 -9.36 -5.85
N PRO A 183 -4.89 -8.63 -5.25
CA PRO A 183 -6.10 -9.24 -4.73
C PRO A 183 -6.88 -9.97 -5.84
N HIS A 184 -7.79 -10.87 -5.43
CA HIS A 184 -8.56 -11.74 -6.34
C HIS A 184 -9.45 -10.98 -7.36
N ASP A 185 -9.50 -9.64 -7.31
CA ASP A 185 -10.35 -8.78 -8.14
C ASP A 185 -9.53 -7.79 -9.00
N LEU A 186 -8.33 -8.16 -9.44
CA LEU A 186 -7.60 -7.35 -10.44
C LEU A 186 -8.47 -7.25 -11.70
N GLY A 187 -8.80 -6.01 -12.10
CA GLY A 187 -9.75 -5.72 -13.17
C GLY A 187 -9.28 -6.17 -14.57
N THR A 188 -9.93 -5.67 -15.61
CA THR A 188 -9.73 -6.12 -16.99
C THR A 188 -8.33 -5.81 -17.54
N ILE A 189 -7.80 -6.69 -18.40
CA ILE A 189 -6.58 -6.46 -19.19
C ILE A 189 -6.99 -6.07 -20.61
N PHE A 190 -6.46 -4.96 -21.09
CA PHE A 190 -6.64 -4.50 -22.47
C PHE A 190 -5.36 -4.75 -23.27
N TRP A 191 -5.50 -5.09 -24.54
CA TRP A 191 -4.37 -5.19 -25.46
C TRP A 191 -4.37 -4.03 -26.44
N TYR A 192 -3.18 -3.47 -26.66
CA TYR A 192 -2.94 -2.39 -27.60
C TYR A 192 -1.88 -2.79 -28.61
N LYS A 193 -2.00 -2.26 -29.82
CA LYS A 193 -0.94 -2.24 -30.82
C LYS A 193 -0.57 -0.79 -31.12
N GLY A 194 0.61 -0.36 -30.69
CA GLY A 194 0.97 1.05 -30.63
C GLY A 194 -0.01 1.79 -29.71
N SER A 195 -0.75 2.75 -30.25
CA SER A 195 -1.75 3.53 -29.51
C SER A 195 -3.20 3.04 -29.71
N ASN A 196 -3.41 2.02 -30.55
CA ASN A 196 -4.75 1.54 -30.89
C ASN A 196 -5.12 0.32 -30.05
N ILE A 197 -6.32 0.33 -29.46
CA ILE A 197 -6.86 -0.85 -28.79
C ILE A 197 -7.10 -1.96 -29.81
N ILE A 198 -6.78 -3.20 -29.44
CA ILE A 198 -7.05 -4.37 -30.26
C ILE A 198 -8.50 -4.79 -30.04
N GLU A 199 -9.32 -4.59 -31.06
CA GLU A 199 -10.69 -5.10 -31.08
C GLU A 199 -10.70 -6.60 -31.33
N TYR A 200 -11.45 -7.32 -30.52
CA TYR A 200 -11.69 -8.75 -30.65
C TYR A 200 -13.19 -9.02 -30.55
N LYS A 201 -13.65 -10.07 -31.22
CA LYS A 201 -15.02 -10.56 -31.07
C LYS A 201 -15.00 -11.71 -30.08
N GLU A 202 -15.79 -11.59 -29.02
CA GLU A 202 -16.07 -12.73 -28.15
C GLU A 202 -16.91 -13.72 -28.95
N VAL A 203 -16.43 -14.94 -29.09
CA VAL A 203 -17.17 -16.01 -29.76
C VAL A 203 -18.08 -16.63 -28.70
N GLU A 204 -19.39 -16.46 -28.86
CA GLU A 204 -20.37 -17.13 -28.00
C GLU A 204 -20.36 -18.65 -28.29
N GLU A 205 -20.42 -19.49 -27.25
CA GLU A 205 -20.25 -20.95 -27.34
C GLU A 205 -21.24 -21.67 -28.27
N ASN A 206 -22.31 -20.99 -28.72
CA ASN A 206 -23.44 -21.60 -29.44
C ASN A 206 -23.55 -21.21 -30.93
N GLU A 207 -22.62 -20.41 -31.48
CA GLU A 207 -22.64 -20.07 -32.91
C GLU A 207 -21.54 -20.84 -33.68
N LEU A 208 -21.92 -21.52 -34.76
CA LEU A 208 -21.02 -22.17 -35.72
C LEU A 208 -20.30 -21.12 -36.59
N VAL A 209 -19.52 -20.25 -35.96
CA VAL A 209 -18.77 -19.17 -36.62
C VAL A 209 -17.33 -19.61 -36.80
N GLU A 210 -16.75 -19.34 -37.97
CA GLU A 210 -15.31 -19.49 -38.18
C GLU A 210 -14.55 -18.70 -37.12
N GLU A 211 -13.57 -19.32 -36.45
CA GLU A 211 -12.82 -18.66 -35.40
C GLU A 211 -12.20 -17.35 -35.92
N PRO A 212 -12.39 -16.22 -35.21
CA PRO A 212 -11.87 -14.94 -35.65
C PRO A 212 -10.34 -14.98 -35.67
N ARG A 213 -9.75 -14.25 -36.63
CA ARG A 213 -8.29 -14.15 -36.78
C ARG A 213 -7.59 -13.69 -35.49
N VAL A 214 -8.23 -12.78 -34.75
CA VAL A 214 -7.74 -12.23 -33.49
C VAL A 214 -8.63 -12.76 -32.37
N ARG A 215 -8.02 -13.43 -31.39
CA ARG A 215 -8.69 -14.03 -30.25
C ARG A 215 -8.05 -13.52 -28.96
N LEU A 216 -8.89 -13.19 -27.99
CA LEU A 216 -8.46 -12.85 -26.65
C LEU A 216 -9.08 -13.82 -25.66
N LYS A 217 -8.24 -14.46 -24.83
CA LYS A 217 -8.69 -15.34 -23.76
C LYS A 217 -8.14 -14.83 -22.44
N THR A 218 -9.01 -14.49 -21.50
CA THR A 218 -8.62 -14.04 -20.16
C THR A 218 -9.15 -15.05 -19.14
N GLU A 219 -8.25 -15.60 -18.33
CA GLU A 219 -8.58 -16.63 -17.35
C GLU A 219 -7.99 -16.27 -15.98
N TRP A 220 -8.75 -16.59 -14.94
CA TRP A 220 -8.29 -16.53 -13.56
C TRP A 220 -8.22 -17.94 -12.99
N THR A 221 -7.00 -18.43 -12.74
CA THR A 221 -6.77 -19.70 -12.06
C THR A 221 -5.92 -19.48 -10.81
N GLU A 222 -4.62 -19.30 -10.98
CA GLU A 222 -3.67 -18.96 -9.90
C GLU A 222 -3.24 -17.48 -9.96
N GLN A 223 -3.21 -16.92 -11.16
CA GLN A 223 -2.93 -15.52 -11.47
C GLN A 223 -3.77 -15.11 -12.67
N LEU A 224 -4.10 -13.81 -12.76
CA LEU A 224 -4.77 -13.28 -13.94
C LEU A 224 -3.87 -13.44 -15.16
N THR A 225 -4.33 -14.22 -16.14
CA THR A 225 -3.60 -14.48 -17.38
C THR A 225 -4.46 -14.08 -18.56
N SER A 226 -3.93 -13.22 -19.42
CA SER A 226 -4.56 -12.83 -20.68
C SER A 226 -3.71 -13.28 -21.85
N ARG A 227 -4.30 -14.00 -22.80
CA ARG A 227 -3.66 -14.54 -23.99
C ARG A 227 -4.27 -13.94 -25.25
N LEU A 228 -3.45 -13.16 -25.96
CA LEU A 228 -3.77 -12.62 -27.28
C LEU A 228 -3.20 -13.56 -28.36
N THR A 229 -4.08 -14.08 -29.22
CA THR A 229 -3.72 -14.92 -30.35
C THR A 229 -4.09 -14.23 -31.65
N ILE A 230 -3.16 -14.14 -32.60
CA ILE A 230 -3.39 -13.60 -33.94
C ILE A 230 -2.94 -14.64 -34.97
N ASP A 231 -3.90 -15.24 -35.67
CA ASP A 231 -3.65 -16.22 -36.73
C ASP A 231 -3.39 -15.55 -38.08
N LYS A 232 -2.74 -16.28 -39.00
CA LYS A 232 -2.45 -15.83 -40.38
C LYS A 232 -1.81 -14.44 -40.42
N LEU A 233 -0.66 -14.28 -39.75
CA LEU A 233 0.04 -13.00 -39.62
C LEU A 233 0.37 -12.36 -40.97
N LEU A 234 0.16 -11.05 -41.05
CA LEU A 234 0.55 -10.20 -42.17
C LEU A 234 1.77 -9.36 -41.80
N PRO A 235 2.58 -8.88 -42.77
CA PRO A 235 3.71 -7.98 -42.48
C PRO A 235 3.27 -6.72 -41.70
N GLY A 236 2.06 -6.23 -42.01
CA GLY A 236 1.43 -5.10 -41.34
C GLY A 236 1.02 -5.36 -39.88
N ASP A 237 1.01 -6.63 -39.42
CA ASP A 237 0.78 -6.95 -38.01
C ASP A 237 2.00 -6.58 -37.13
N SER A 238 3.18 -6.32 -37.72
CA SER A 238 4.35 -5.85 -36.98
C SER A 238 4.04 -4.58 -36.17
N GLY A 239 4.64 -4.47 -34.99
CA GLY A 239 4.47 -3.32 -34.11
C GLY A 239 4.75 -3.62 -32.64
N ASN A 240 4.59 -2.59 -31.81
CA ASN A 240 4.67 -2.73 -30.37
C ASN A 240 3.29 -3.17 -29.84
N TYR A 241 3.25 -4.30 -29.15
CA TYR A 241 2.06 -4.83 -28.50
C TYR A 241 2.18 -4.62 -27.00
N SER A 242 1.16 -4.01 -26.40
CA SER A 242 1.13 -3.73 -24.96
C SER A 242 -0.05 -4.43 -24.30
N CYS A 243 0.18 -5.10 -23.17
CA CYS A 243 -0.89 -5.49 -22.26
C CYS A 243 -1.00 -4.46 -21.14
N VAL A 244 -2.19 -3.87 -21.03
CA VAL A 244 -2.48 -2.73 -20.15
C VAL A 244 -3.59 -3.14 -19.18
N PRO A 245 -3.24 -3.54 -17.95
CA PRO A 245 -4.22 -3.78 -16.90
C PRO A 245 -4.77 -2.48 -16.31
N THR A 246 -5.97 -2.54 -15.74
CA THR A 246 -6.63 -1.38 -15.09
C THR A 246 -5.98 -0.93 -13.78
N MET A 247 -5.27 -1.83 -13.08
CA MET A 247 -4.79 -1.59 -11.71
C MET A 247 -3.31 -1.97 -11.52
N ALA A 248 -2.53 -2.03 -12.61
CA ALA A 248 -1.12 -2.40 -12.57
C ALA A 248 -0.33 -1.69 -13.68
N GLU A 249 1.00 -1.71 -13.59
CA GLU A 249 1.87 -1.19 -14.65
C GLU A 249 1.76 -2.06 -15.91
N ALA A 250 1.75 -1.43 -17.09
CA ALA A 250 1.67 -2.11 -18.37
C ALA A 250 3.00 -2.76 -18.78
N ALA A 251 2.92 -3.80 -19.62
CA ALA A 251 4.08 -4.42 -20.25
C ALA A 251 3.94 -4.40 -21.77
N SER A 252 5.06 -4.34 -22.48
CA SER A 252 5.10 -4.24 -23.95
C SER A 252 6.15 -5.16 -24.57
N VAL A 253 5.87 -5.60 -25.79
CA VAL A 253 6.74 -6.44 -26.62
C VAL A 253 6.71 -5.95 -28.07
N ASN A 254 7.87 -5.89 -28.73
CA ASN A 254 7.95 -5.57 -30.15
C ASN A 254 7.83 -6.85 -30.97
N VAL A 255 6.88 -6.89 -31.90
CA VAL A 255 6.68 -8.02 -32.81
C VAL A 255 7.11 -7.62 -34.21
N HIS A 256 7.98 -8.44 -34.79
CA HIS A 256 8.50 -8.31 -36.14
C HIS A 256 8.04 -9.48 -36.99
N VAL A 257 7.14 -9.23 -37.93
CA VAL A 257 6.67 -10.25 -38.87
C VAL A 257 7.62 -10.28 -40.09
N ILE A 258 8.33 -11.39 -40.25
CA ILE A 258 9.34 -11.58 -41.30
C ILE A 258 8.85 -12.54 -42.39
N ASN A 259 9.17 -12.22 -43.65
CA ASN A 259 8.98 -13.17 -44.74
C ASN A 259 10.08 -14.23 -44.65
N GLY A 260 9.69 -15.50 -44.62
CA GLY A 260 10.57 -16.64 -44.34
C GLY A 260 11.67 -16.92 -45.38
N GLU A 261 11.88 -16.04 -46.35
CA GLU A 261 12.83 -16.24 -47.45
C GLU A 261 14.27 -15.83 -47.10
N HIS A 262 14.49 -14.98 -46.08
CA HIS A 262 15.84 -14.61 -45.65
C HIS A 262 15.90 -14.39 -44.13
N PRO A 263 16.29 -15.40 -43.31
CA PRO A 263 16.67 -15.12 -41.93
C PRO A 263 17.87 -14.18 -41.99
N ALA A 264 17.71 -12.96 -41.49
CA ALA A 264 18.81 -12.01 -41.38
C ALA A 264 19.98 -12.72 -40.71
N ALA A 265 21.10 -12.82 -41.43
CA ALA A 265 22.33 -13.33 -40.88
C ALA A 265 22.66 -12.52 -39.63
N MET A 266 22.58 -13.17 -38.47
CA MET A 266 23.15 -12.65 -37.24
C MET A 266 24.65 -12.51 -37.45
N GLN A 267 25.10 -11.36 -37.96
CA GLN A 267 26.49 -11.00 -37.88
C GLN A 267 26.77 -10.69 -36.42
N HIS A 268 27.28 -11.69 -35.70
CA HIS A 268 28.08 -11.40 -34.53
C HIS A 268 29.19 -10.47 -35.00
N GLY A 269 29.13 -9.22 -34.55
CA GLY A 269 30.14 -8.22 -34.82
C GLY A 269 31.50 -8.84 -34.51
N ASN A 270 32.30 -8.99 -35.57
CA ASN A 270 33.68 -9.43 -35.46
C ASN A 270 34.42 -8.33 -34.70
N ALA A 271 34.47 -8.45 -33.37
CA ALA A 271 35.40 -7.70 -32.57
C ALA A 271 36.77 -8.09 -33.10
N ASN A 272 37.43 -7.16 -33.80
CA ASN A 272 38.85 -7.23 -34.07
C ASN A 272 39.56 -7.39 -32.73
N THR A 273 39.81 -8.64 -32.34
CA THR A 273 40.79 -8.97 -31.32
C THR A 273 42.12 -8.59 -31.93
N ALA A 274 42.54 -7.36 -31.64
CA ALA A 274 43.90 -6.92 -31.85
C ALA A 274 44.81 -8.01 -31.28
N SER A 275 45.55 -8.66 -32.18
CA SER A 275 46.52 -9.68 -31.84
C SER A 275 47.43 -9.17 -30.73
N PRO A 276 47.68 -9.94 -29.65
CA PRO A 276 48.59 -9.53 -28.57
C PRO A 276 50.02 -9.23 -29.07
N CYS A 277 50.34 -9.59 -30.32
CA CYS A 277 51.60 -9.28 -30.98
C CYS A 277 51.77 -7.78 -31.32
N ALA A 278 50.68 -7.01 -31.50
CA ALA A 278 50.79 -5.58 -31.83
C ALA A 278 51.11 -4.71 -30.61
N LEU A 279 50.73 -5.14 -29.40
CA LEU A 279 51.00 -4.42 -28.16
C LEU A 279 52.47 -4.56 -27.73
N SER A 280 53.11 -5.71 -27.99
CA SER A 280 54.52 -5.93 -27.65
C SER A 280 55.47 -5.12 -28.53
N VAL A 281 55.16 -4.96 -29.83
CA VAL A 281 56.00 -4.18 -30.76
C VAL A 281 55.97 -2.69 -30.42
N ASN A 282 54.81 -2.15 -30.04
CA ASN A 282 54.69 -0.74 -29.65
C ASN A 282 55.44 -0.40 -28.34
N LEU A 283 55.50 -1.35 -27.39
CA LEU A 283 56.25 -1.21 -26.14
C LEU A 283 57.77 -1.25 -26.35
N LEU A 284 58.24 -2.07 -27.30
CA LEU A 284 59.67 -2.13 -27.64
C LEU A 284 60.13 -0.86 -28.38
N ILE A 285 59.30 -0.32 -29.27
CA ILE A 285 59.61 0.94 -29.98
C ILE A 285 59.64 2.12 -28.99
N SER A 286 58.70 2.19 -28.05
CA SER A 286 58.70 3.26 -27.04
C SER A 286 59.91 3.17 -26.11
N LEU A 287 60.30 1.96 -25.69
CA LEU A 287 61.50 1.74 -24.88
C LEU A 287 62.78 2.11 -25.63
N TYR A 288 62.85 1.82 -26.94
CA TYR A 288 64.01 2.21 -27.76
C TYR A 288 64.11 3.73 -27.90
N CYS A 289 62.98 4.43 -28.10
CA CYS A 289 62.96 5.89 -28.18
C CYS A 289 63.35 6.56 -26.85
N THR A 290 62.93 6.02 -25.70
CA THR A 290 63.32 6.57 -24.39
C THR A 290 64.80 6.32 -24.08
N LEU A 291 65.35 5.16 -24.47
CA LEU A 291 66.78 4.90 -24.35
C LEU A 291 67.62 5.78 -25.29
N ALA A 292 67.16 6.03 -26.51
CA ALA A 292 67.85 6.91 -27.45
C ALA A 292 67.90 8.37 -26.96
N THR A 293 66.80 8.87 -26.37
CA THR A 293 66.74 10.22 -25.80
C THR A 293 67.57 10.37 -24.51
N LEU A 294 67.66 9.31 -23.70
CA LEU A 294 68.58 9.26 -22.55
C LEU A 294 70.05 9.23 -23.01
N TYR A 295 70.37 8.47 -24.06
CA TYR A 295 71.73 8.45 -24.61
C TYR A 295 72.15 9.83 -25.13
N THR A 296 71.31 10.52 -25.89
CA THR A 296 71.63 11.88 -26.38
C THR A 296 71.79 12.89 -25.25
N SER A 297 70.96 12.82 -24.19
CA SER A 297 71.10 13.73 -23.06
C SER A 297 72.35 13.47 -22.20
N THR A 298 72.86 12.24 -22.16
CA THR A 298 74.15 11.96 -21.50
C THR A 298 75.37 12.42 -22.30
N VAL A 299 75.26 12.44 -23.64
CA VAL A 299 76.36 12.89 -24.53
C VAL A 299 76.49 14.42 -24.55
N ASP A 300 75.37 15.15 -24.47
CA ASP A 300 75.38 16.62 -24.37
C ASP A 300 75.79 17.15 -22.98
N GLY A 301 75.85 16.27 -21.96
CA GLY A 301 76.31 16.63 -20.60
C GLY A 301 77.83 16.56 -20.39
N PHE A 302 78.61 16.18 -21.41
CA PHE A 302 80.07 15.96 -21.31
C PHE A 302 80.89 16.85 -22.26
N ARG A 303 80.34 17.98 -22.72
CA ARG A 303 81.07 18.99 -23.50
C ARG A 303 81.05 20.37 -22.86
#